data_AF-A0A1W0B233-F1
#
_entry.id   AF-A0A1W0B233-F1
#
_cell.length_a   1.000
_cell.length_b   1.000
_cell.length_c   1.000
_cell.angle_alpha   90.00
_cell.angle_beta   90.00
_cell.angle_gamma   90.00
#
_symmetry.space_group_name_H-M   'P 1'
#
loop_
_entity.id
_entity.type
_entity.pdbx_description
1 polymer ?
#
loop_
_entity_poly.entity_id
_entity_poly.type
_entity_poly.pdbx_seq_one_letter_code
_entity_poly.pdbx_strand_id
1 'polypeptide(L)'
;MFTRTRLIASALAVGTAVSVMTGATQIATAAPFDSGSASGSAGSGSSSGSAGPQRSAADRQFLRDSYYDEESYSVQDAAIGLAHRQCGYLDTYGNSARNRIYLAESSSDAVDYPYTFLHAAIDAYCPWHQS
;
A
#
# COMPACT_ATOMS: atom_id res chain seq x y z
N MET A 1 -9.84 -52.38 17.36
CA MET A 1 -8.79 -53.01 16.52
C MET A 1 -8.59 -52.14 15.30
N PHE A 2 -7.32 -51.90 14.96
CA PHE A 2 -6.82 -50.92 14.00
C PHE A 2 -7.04 -51.34 12.54
N THR A 3 -7.29 -50.36 11.66
CA THR A 3 -6.52 -50.25 10.41
C THR A 3 -6.34 -48.78 10.02
N ARG A 4 -5.10 -48.28 10.17
CA ARG A 4 -4.59 -47.06 9.54
C ARG A 4 -4.08 -47.44 8.16
N THR A 5 -4.44 -46.67 7.12
CA THR A 5 -3.71 -46.70 5.84
C THR A 5 -3.25 -45.29 5.52
N ARG A 6 -1.94 -45.16 5.37
CA ARG A 6 -1.17 -43.93 5.15
C ARG A 6 -0.86 -43.77 3.66
N LEU A 7 -0.68 -42.50 3.27
CA LEU A 7 0.19 -41.97 2.21
C LEU A 7 -0.21 -42.22 0.75
N ILE A 8 -0.56 -41.13 0.06
CA ILE A 8 -0.09 -40.90 -1.30
C ILE A 8 0.45 -39.46 -1.34
N ALA A 9 1.76 -39.37 -1.50
CA ALA A 9 2.48 -38.15 -1.84
C ALA A 9 2.34 -37.89 -3.34
N SER A 10 2.10 -36.65 -3.73
CA SER A 10 2.14 -36.24 -5.15
C SER A 10 2.85 -34.91 -5.30
N ALA A 11 4.13 -35.04 -5.65
CA ALA A 11 4.98 -34.25 -6.53
C ALA A 11 4.85 -32.72 -6.58
N LEU A 12 6.01 -32.08 -6.36
CA LEU A 12 6.33 -30.70 -6.71
C LEU A 12 6.18 -30.47 -8.23
N ALA A 13 5.56 -29.37 -8.62
CA ALA A 13 5.72 -28.79 -9.94
C ALA A 13 6.26 -27.36 -9.79
N VAL A 14 7.56 -27.22 -10.00
CA VAL A 14 8.25 -25.94 -10.20
C VAL A 14 7.92 -25.46 -11.61
N GLY A 15 7.35 -24.27 -11.72
CA GLY A 15 7.15 -23.59 -13.00
C GLY A 15 7.63 -22.15 -12.89
N THR A 16 8.85 -21.88 -13.36
CA THR A 16 9.36 -20.53 -13.56
C THR A 16 9.15 -20.14 -15.01
N ALA A 17 8.20 -19.23 -15.26
CA ALA A 17 8.07 -18.57 -16.56
C ALA A 17 8.54 -17.13 -16.41
N VAL A 18 9.70 -16.82 -16.99
CA VAL A 18 10.21 -15.45 -17.12
C VAL A 18 9.78 -14.92 -18.48
N SER A 19 8.88 -13.95 -18.49
CA SER A 19 8.47 -13.23 -19.70
C SER A 19 9.09 -11.83 -19.69
N VAL A 20 10.18 -11.66 -20.45
CA VAL A 20 10.73 -10.34 -20.78
C VAL A 20 9.96 -9.77 -21.97
N MET A 21 9.05 -8.83 -21.73
CA MET A 21 8.50 -7.99 -22.79
C MET A 21 9.18 -6.62 -22.78
N THR A 22 9.84 -6.35 -23.89
CA THR A 22 10.43 -5.06 -24.26
C THR A 22 9.39 -4.26 -25.05
N GLY A 23 9.28 -2.97 -24.74
CA GLY A 23 8.90 -1.94 -25.70
C GLY A 23 7.44 -1.47 -25.70
N ALA A 24 7.21 -0.23 -25.26
CA ALA A 24 6.59 0.83 -26.07
C ALA A 24 6.60 2.15 -25.28
N THR A 25 7.40 3.12 -25.74
CA THR A 25 7.32 4.51 -25.27
C THR A 25 6.03 5.13 -25.80
N GLN A 26 5.03 5.28 -24.94
CA GLN A 26 3.85 6.08 -25.28
C GLN A 26 4.10 7.53 -24.86
N ILE A 27 4.21 8.37 -25.88
CA ILE A 27 4.28 9.83 -25.77
C ILE A 27 2.97 10.30 -25.16
N ALA A 28 2.97 10.58 -23.86
CA ALA A 28 1.85 11.22 -23.19
C ALA A 28 1.93 12.73 -23.42
N THR A 29 1.17 13.21 -24.41
CA THR A 29 0.90 14.64 -24.57
C THR A 29 -0.02 15.08 -23.43
N ALA A 30 0.55 15.61 -22.35
CA ALA A 30 -0.23 16.22 -21.28
C ALA A 30 -0.81 17.55 -21.79
N ALA A 31 -2.15 17.60 -21.89
CA ALA A 31 -2.86 18.86 -22.06
C ALA A 31 -2.62 19.75 -20.82
N PRO A 32 -2.48 21.08 -20.98
CA PRO A 32 -2.34 21.99 -19.87
C PRO A 32 -3.64 21.98 -19.05
N PHE A 33 -3.55 21.55 -17.79
CA PHE A 33 -4.61 21.80 -16.84
C PHE A 33 -4.46 23.23 -16.33
N ASP A 34 -5.39 24.09 -16.73
CA ASP A 34 -5.67 25.35 -16.05
C ASP A 34 -6.18 25.01 -14.63
N SER A 35 -5.26 24.84 -13.69
CA SER A 35 -5.59 24.91 -12.26
C SER A 35 -5.59 26.36 -11.84
N GLY A 36 -6.80 26.88 -11.65
CA GLY A 36 -7.06 28.22 -11.15
C GLY A 36 -6.24 28.56 -9.91
N SER A 37 -5.89 29.85 -9.85
CA SER A 37 -5.35 30.62 -8.75
C SER A 37 -5.52 30.00 -7.36
N ALA A 38 -4.41 29.54 -6.78
CA ALA A 38 -4.24 29.42 -5.34
C ALA A 38 -3.29 30.52 -4.86
N SER A 39 -3.81 31.76 -4.77
CA SER A 39 -3.27 32.74 -3.82
C SER A 39 -3.68 32.26 -2.43
N GLY A 40 -2.75 31.62 -1.73
CA GLY A 40 -2.97 31.12 -0.37
C GLY A 40 -1.64 30.87 0.31
N SER A 41 -1.13 31.93 0.93
CA SER A 41 -0.16 31.98 2.04
C SER A 41 0.88 30.86 2.13
N ALA A 42 2.14 31.26 1.92
CA ALA A 42 3.31 30.59 2.48
C ALA A 42 3.18 30.54 4.01
N GLY A 43 2.55 29.48 4.51
CA GLY A 43 2.59 29.07 5.90
C GLY A 43 3.85 28.26 6.11
N SER A 44 4.84 28.87 6.74
CA SER A 44 6.02 28.22 7.29
C SER A 44 5.61 27.05 8.17
N GLY A 45 5.68 25.84 7.63
CA GLY A 45 5.59 24.58 8.37
C GLY A 45 6.94 23.88 8.30
N SER A 46 7.86 24.27 9.18
CA SER A 46 9.09 23.52 9.39
C SER A 46 8.73 22.18 10.05
N SER A 47 8.66 21.09 9.28
CA SER A 47 8.82 19.75 9.84
C SER A 47 10.33 19.47 9.96
N SER A 48 10.86 19.83 11.13
CA SER A 48 12.20 19.47 11.57
C SER A 48 12.25 17.97 11.89
N GLY A 49 12.98 17.18 11.09
CA GLY A 49 13.29 15.81 11.47
C GLY A 49 14.02 15.03 10.38
N SER A 50 15.33 15.24 10.23
CA SER A 50 16.24 14.56 9.29
C SER A 50 15.88 14.72 7.81
N ALA A 51 16.86 15.12 6.98
CA ALA A 51 16.70 15.10 5.53
C ALA A 51 16.64 13.65 5.04
N GLY A 52 15.48 13.01 5.12
CA GLY A 52 15.25 11.69 4.53
C GLY A 52 14.92 11.79 3.05
N PRO A 53 14.84 10.64 2.37
CA PRO A 53 14.62 10.58 0.93
C PRO A 53 13.31 11.26 0.53
N GLN A 54 13.30 11.89 -0.64
CA GLN A 54 12.12 12.55 -1.18
C GLN A 54 11.00 11.52 -1.38
N ARG A 55 9.91 11.69 -0.62
CA ARG A 55 8.71 10.83 -0.64
C ARG A 55 7.82 11.12 -1.84
N SER A 56 7.14 10.09 -2.35
CA SER A 56 6.15 10.26 -3.41
C SER A 56 4.94 11.10 -2.92
N ALA A 57 4.11 11.60 -3.84
CA ALA A 57 2.88 12.29 -3.43
C ALA A 57 1.91 11.33 -2.71
N ALA A 58 1.82 10.08 -3.16
CA ALA A 58 0.99 9.05 -2.53
C ALA A 58 1.51 8.67 -1.14
N ASP A 59 2.83 8.56 -0.97
CA ASP A 59 3.43 8.23 0.33
C ASP A 59 3.14 9.33 1.34
N ARG A 60 3.28 10.59 0.93
CA ARG A 60 2.99 11.74 1.81
C ARG A 60 1.51 11.82 2.17
N GLN A 61 0.62 11.53 1.22
CA GLN A 61 -0.81 11.45 1.46
C GLN A 61 -1.11 10.35 2.50
N PHE A 62 -0.65 9.13 2.25
CA PHE A 62 -0.82 7.99 3.14
C PHE A 62 -0.30 8.27 4.55
N LEU A 63 0.93 8.79 4.68
CA LEU A 63 1.53 9.06 5.98
C LEU A 63 0.73 10.08 6.79
N ARG A 64 0.22 11.14 6.15
CA ARG A 64 -0.65 12.11 6.83
C ARG A 64 -1.98 11.50 7.25
N ASP A 65 -2.63 10.78 6.33
CA ASP A 65 -3.97 10.23 6.56
C ASP A 65 -3.95 9.05 7.56
N SER A 66 -2.80 8.41 7.76
CA SER A 66 -2.59 7.31 8.71
C SER A 66 -1.89 7.72 10.02
N TYR A 67 -1.54 9.01 10.21
CA TYR A 67 -0.83 9.55 11.39
C TYR A 67 0.62 9.05 11.57
N TYR A 68 1.31 8.79 10.46
CA TYR A 68 2.73 8.40 10.43
C TYR A 68 3.65 9.50 9.87
N ASP A 69 3.17 10.69 9.54
CA ASP A 69 3.97 11.75 8.92
C ASP A 69 5.02 12.38 9.84
N GLU A 70 4.76 12.38 11.15
CA GLU A 70 5.70 12.83 12.18
C GLU A 70 6.63 11.72 12.71
N GLU A 71 6.39 10.47 12.31
CA GLU A 71 7.17 9.32 12.74
C GLU A 71 8.57 9.29 12.13
N SER A 72 9.48 8.51 12.74
CA SER A 72 10.83 8.31 12.18
C SER A 72 10.78 7.69 10.77
N TYR A 73 11.73 8.04 9.89
CA TYR A 73 11.76 7.52 8.51
C TYR A 73 11.73 5.98 8.43
N SER A 74 12.36 5.29 9.39
CA SER A 74 12.30 3.82 9.48
C SER A 74 10.90 3.28 9.77
N VAL A 75 10.14 3.96 10.62
CA VAL A 75 8.75 3.60 10.93
C VAL A 75 7.85 3.93 9.74
N GLN A 76 8.07 5.08 9.10
CA GLN A 76 7.39 5.44 7.85
C GLN A 76 7.60 4.40 6.74
N ASP A 77 8.84 3.94 6.54
CA ASP A 77 9.16 2.90 5.54
C ASP A 77 8.44 1.58 5.85
N ALA A 78 8.39 1.19 7.12
CA ALA A 78 7.67 0.01 7.56
C ALA A 78 6.15 0.15 7.32
N ALA A 79 5.58 1.33 7.62
CA ALA A 79 4.18 1.64 7.38
C ALA A 79 3.83 1.59 5.88
N ILE A 80 4.62 2.25 5.03
CA ILE A 80 4.45 2.24 3.57
C ILE A 80 4.54 0.80 3.03
N GLY A 81 5.54 0.04 3.47
CA GLY A 81 5.72 -1.36 3.06
C GLY A 81 4.57 -2.28 3.51
N LEU A 82 3.98 -2.03 4.68
CA LEU A 82 2.79 -2.74 5.13
C LEU A 82 1.56 -2.36 4.27
N ALA A 83 1.35 -1.07 4.00
CA ALA A 83 0.24 -0.57 3.20
C ALA A 83 0.23 -1.17 1.78
N HIS A 84 1.38 -1.22 1.10
CA HIS A 84 1.50 -1.88 -0.20
C HIS A 84 1.14 -3.37 -0.15
N ARG A 85 1.56 -4.09 0.90
CA ARG A 85 1.22 -5.51 1.09
C ARG A 85 -0.28 -5.72 1.32
N GLN A 86 -0.92 -4.83 2.09
CA GLN A 86 -2.36 -4.86 2.30
C GLN A 86 -3.13 -4.62 1.00
N CYS A 87 -2.74 -3.62 0.20
CA CYS A 87 -3.32 -3.43 -1.13
C CYS A 87 -3.09 -4.63 -2.06
N GLY A 88 -1.89 -5.23 -2.08
CA GLY A 88 -1.62 -6.44 -2.87
C GLY A 88 -2.48 -7.64 -2.45
N TYR A 89 -2.77 -7.77 -1.15
CA TYR A 89 -3.72 -8.77 -0.65
C TYR A 89 -5.14 -8.50 -1.18
N LEU A 90 -5.61 -7.26 -1.12
CA LEU A 90 -6.95 -6.90 -1.61
C LEU A 90 -7.09 -7.07 -3.13
N ASP A 91 -6.02 -6.85 -3.88
CA ASP A 91 -5.97 -7.10 -5.32
C ASP A 91 -6.10 -8.61 -5.63
N THR A 92 -5.40 -9.45 -4.86
CA THR A 92 -5.39 -10.91 -5.06
C THR A 92 -6.68 -11.59 -4.58
N TYR A 93 -7.19 -11.20 -3.41
CA TYR A 93 -8.29 -11.89 -2.72
C TYR A 93 -9.62 -11.13 -2.78
N GLY A 94 -9.63 -9.96 -3.41
CA GLY A 94 -10.79 -9.09 -3.56
C GLY A 94 -11.01 -8.15 -2.37
N ASN A 95 -11.54 -6.97 -2.66
CA ASN A 95 -11.85 -5.95 -1.66
C ASN A 95 -13.25 -6.12 -1.06
N SER A 96 -13.42 -7.17 -0.26
CA SER A 96 -14.64 -7.35 0.53
C SER A 96 -14.50 -6.74 1.94
N ALA A 97 -15.61 -6.33 2.55
CA ALA A 97 -15.62 -5.87 3.94
C ALA A 97 -14.98 -6.89 4.90
N ARG A 98 -15.19 -8.19 4.66
CA ARG A 98 -14.58 -9.28 5.44
C ARG A 98 -13.06 -9.28 5.34
N ASN A 99 -12.51 -9.10 4.14
CA ASN A 99 -11.06 -9.04 3.94
C ASN A 99 -10.46 -7.77 4.56
N ARG A 100 -11.18 -6.64 4.50
CA ARG A 100 -10.77 -5.41 5.16
C ARG A 100 -10.74 -5.55 6.69
N ILE A 101 -11.77 -6.15 7.29
CA ILE A 101 -11.81 -6.46 8.72
C ILE A 101 -10.64 -7.37 9.09
N TYR A 102 -10.42 -8.45 8.32
CA TYR A 102 -9.32 -9.37 8.56
C TYR A 102 -7.95 -8.68 8.56
N LEU A 103 -7.68 -7.80 7.59
CA LEU A 103 -6.42 -7.05 7.53
C LEU A 103 -6.26 -6.08 8.71
N ALA A 104 -7.33 -5.36 9.07
CA ALA A 104 -7.33 -4.45 10.20
C ALA A 104 -7.07 -5.22 11.51
N GLU A 105 -7.82 -6.29 11.77
CA GLU A 105 -7.65 -7.13 12.96
C GLU A 105 -6.27 -7.81 13.00
N SER A 106 -5.77 -8.31 11.86
CA SER A 106 -4.44 -8.93 11.80
C SER A 106 -3.29 -7.95 12.01
N SER A 107 -3.53 -6.64 11.90
CA SER A 107 -2.52 -5.60 12.08
C SER A 107 -2.67 -4.83 13.41
N SER A 108 -3.63 -5.20 14.26
CA SER A 108 -3.91 -4.50 15.53
C SER A 108 -2.73 -4.47 16.50
N ASP A 109 -1.86 -5.46 16.45
CA ASP A 109 -0.70 -5.54 17.34
C ASP A 109 0.48 -4.68 16.85
N ALA A 110 0.43 -4.20 15.61
CA ALA A 110 1.50 -3.43 14.97
C ALA A 110 1.13 -1.97 14.65
N VAL A 111 -0.16 -1.64 14.68
CA VAL A 111 -0.71 -0.36 14.25
C VAL A 111 -1.74 0.12 15.27
N ASP A 112 -1.64 1.37 15.72
CA ASP A 112 -2.53 1.92 16.75
C ASP A 112 -3.97 2.11 16.26
N TYR A 113 -4.13 2.48 14.98
CA TYR A 113 -5.43 2.70 14.35
C TYR A 113 -5.58 1.85 13.07
N PRO A 114 -5.79 0.53 13.20
CA PRO A 114 -5.70 -0.40 12.06
C PRO A 114 -6.71 -0.11 10.94
N TYR A 115 -7.91 0.33 11.30
CA TYR A 115 -8.95 0.68 10.33
C TYR A 115 -8.64 1.98 9.59
N THR A 116 -8.13 3.00 10.29
CA THR A 116 -7.69 4.25 9.68
C THR A 116 -6.50 4.00 8.75
N PHE A 117 -5.53 3.23 9.22
CA PHE A 117 -4.37 2.84 8.44
C PHE A 117 -4.76 2.12 7.15
N LEU A 118 -5.63 1.11 7.25
CA LEU A 118 -6.07 0.35 6.09
C LEU A 118 -6.87 1.23 5.11
N HIS A 119 -7.70 2.15 5.61
CA HIS A 119 -8.43 3.07 4.76
C HIS A 119 -7.49 4.01 4.00
N ALA A 120 -6.53 4.64 4.70
CA ALA A 120 -5.52 5.48 4.10
C ALA A 120 -4.65 4.71 3.08
N ALA A 121 -4.32 3.45 3.37
CA ALA A 121 -3.59 2.58 2.44
C ALA A 121 -4.37 2.34 1.15
N ILE A 122 -5.68 2.04 1.26
CA ILE A 122 -6.56 1.84 0.11
C ILE A 122 -6.64 3.12 -0.72
N ASP A 123 -6.85 4.26 -0.08
CA ASP A 123 -7.05 5.53 -0.78
C ASP A 123 -5.78 5.99 -1.52
N ALA A 124 -4.61 5.78 -0.91
CA ALA A 124 -3.34 6.20 -1.49
C ALA A 124 -2.79 5.22 -2.55
N TYR A 125 -2.90 3.90 -2.32
CA TYR A 125 -2.17 2.91 -3.13
C TYR A 125 -3.06 2.00 -3.96
N CYS A 126 -4.34 1.86 -3.63
CA CYS A 126 -5.27 1.06 -4.42
C CYS A 126 -6.66 1.73 -4.53
N PRO A 127 -6.74 2.94 -5.11
CA PRO A 127 -7.96 3.74 -5.15
C PRO A 127 -9.12 3.09 -5.93
N TRP A 128 -8.84 2.13 -6.80
CA TRP A 128 -9.87 1.34 -7.49
C TRP A 128 -10.65 0.40 -6.56
N HIS A 129 -10.21 0.23 -5.31
CA HIS A 129 -10.91 -0.49 -4.25
C HIS A 129 -11.81 0.44 -3.40
N GLN A 130 -12.01 1.71 -3.79
CA GLN A 130 -13.02 2.58 -3.19
C GLN A 130 -14.39 2.25 -3.80
N SER A 131 -15.10 1.26 -3.27
CA SER A 131 -16.44 0.85 -3.71
C SER A 131 -17.36 0.56 -2.56
#